data_AF-U5EW74-F1
#
_entry.id   AF-U5EW74-F1
#
_cell.length_a   1.000
_cell.length_b   1.000
_cell.length_c   1.000
_cell.angle_alpha   90.00
_cell.angle_beta   90.00
_cell.angle_gamma   90.00
#
_symmetry.space_group_name_H-M   'P 1'
#
loop_
_entity.id
_entity.type
_entity.pdbx_description
1 polymer ?
#
loop_
_entity_poly.entity_id
_entity_poly.type
_entity_poly.pdbx_seq_one_letter_code
_entity_poly.pdbx_strand_id
1 'polypeptide(L)'
;KKFLNLANSTVRQFSTSAVAKGGEVHPGYKRIKVLQEKFQQNDGKPIHLKGGVMDQVLYRSTVALSILGLAGIFKMMYELSYPNKEE
;
A
#
# COMPACT_ATOMS: atom_id res chain seq x y z
N LYS A 1 -9.47 -37.31 29.70
CA LYS A 1 -8.71 -36.02 29.68
C LYS A 1 -7.51 -36.03 28.72
N LYS A 2 -6.69 -37.09 28.63
CA LYS A 2 -5.58 -37.20 27.65
C LYS A 2 -6.01 -37.11 26.17
N PHE A 3 -7.14 -37.71 25.80
CA PHE A 3 -7.64 -37.74 24.42
C PHE A 3 -8.07 -36.36 23.88
N LEU A 4 -8.52 -35.45 24.76
CA LEU A 4 -8.94 -34.10 24.35
C LEU A 4 -7.74 -33.22 23.96
N ASN A 5 -6.57 -33.45 24.57
CA ASN A 5 -5.34 -32.73 24.21
C ASN A 5 -4.75 -33.20 22.87
N LEU A 6 -4.97 -34.45 22.49
CA LEU A 6 -4.49 -35.01 21.22
C LEU A 6 -5.29 -34.48 20.03
N ALA A 7 -6.60 -34.26 20.20
CA ALA A 7 -7.46 -33.65 19.18
C ALA A 7 -7.07 -32.20 18.84
N ASN A 8 -6.57 -31.44 19.82
CA ASN A 8 -6.04 -30.09 19.56
C ASN A 8 -4.69 -30.07 18.83
N SER A 9 -3.99 -31.22 18.74
CA SER A 9 -2.71 -31.34 18.02
C SER A 9 -2.88 -31.64 16.53
N THR A 10 -4.01 -32.19 16.10
CA THR A 10 -4.23 -32.62 14.71
C THR A 10 -4.97 -31.60 13.84
N VAL A 11 -5.68 -30.64 14.43
CA VAL A 11 -6.45 -29.62 13.67
C VAL A 11 -5.56 -28.52 13.04
N ARG A 12 -4.29 -28.41 13.45
CA ARG A 12 -3.36 -27.39 12.92
C ARG A 12 -2.55 -27.83 11.69
N GLN A 13 -2.83 -29.00 11.11
CA GLN A 13 -1.99 -29.57 10.05
C GLN A 13 -2.24 -29.01 8.64
N PHE A 14 -3.28 -28.20 8.41
CA PHE A 14 -3.55 -27.62 7.09
C PHE A 14 -2.79 -26.31 6.81
N SER A 15 -2.16 -25.71 7.83
CA SER A 15 -1.30 -24.54 7.67
C SER A 15 0.14 -24.95 8.02
N THR A 16 0.88 -25.45 7.04
CA THR A 16 2.30 -25.80 7.16
C THR A 16 3.19 -24.56 7.20
N SER A 17 2.93 -23.61 8.08
CA SER A 17 4.03 -22.82 8.62
C SER A 17 4.60 -23.65 9.76
N ALA A 18 5.68 -24.39 9.50
CA ALA A 18 6.44 -25.01 10.57
C ALA A 18 6.64 -23.95 11.66
N VAL A 19 6.11 -24.18 12.87
CA VAL A 19 6.46 -23.36 14.03
C VAL A 19 7.96 -23.48 14.12
N ALA A 20 8.68 -22.40 13.79
CA ALA A 20 10.13 -22.38 13.83
C ALA A 20 10.53 -22.79 15.24
N LYS A 21 11.04 -24.01 15.38
CA LYS A 21 11.54 -24.55 16.64
C LYS A 21 12.77 -23.72 17.01
N GLY A 22 12.61 -22.81 17.97
CA GLY A 22 13.67 -22.36 18.89
C GLY A 22 14.97 -21.80 18.33
N GLY A 23 15.04 -21.44 17.04
CA GLY A 23 16.21 -20.79 16.43
C GLY A 23 16.08 -19.28 16.35
N GLU A 24 17.20 -18.57 16.20
CA GLU A 24 17.22 -17.12 16.00
C GLU A 24 16.49 -16.75 14.70
N VAL A 25 15.44 -15.93 14.82
CA VAL A 25 14.64 -15.51 13.67
C VAL A 25 15.50 -14.63 12.75
N HIS A 26 15.62 -15.01 11.47
CA HIS A 26 16.40 -14.27 10.47
C HIS A 26 16.00 -12.77 10.50
N PRO A 27 16.98 -11.83 10.48
CA PRO A 27 16.73 -10.40 10.67
C PRO A 27 15.71 -9.80 9.69
N GLY A 28 15.58 -10.38 8.50
CA GLY A 28 14.54 -10.00 7.53
C GLY A 28 13.11 -10.11 8.07
N TYR A 29 12.78 -11.15 8.85
CA TYR A 29 11.44 -11.30 9.42
C TYR A 29 11.13 -10.27 10.50
N LYS A 30 12.15 -9.78 11.23
CA LYS A 30 11.97 -8.68 12.19
C LYS A 30 11.55 -7.40 11.47
N ARG A 31 12.18 -7.10 10.32
CA ARG A 31 11.81 -5.96 9.48
C ARG A 31 10.39 -6.08 8.93
N ILE A 32 10.01 -7.28 8.46
CA ILE A 32 8.66 -7.54 7.96
C ILE A 32 7.61 -7.29 9.06
N LYS A 33 7.84 -7.74 10.30
CA LYS A 33 6.90 -7.49 11.41
C LYS A 33 6.70 -6.01 11.69
N VAL A 34 7.77 -5.22 11.71
CA VAL A 34 7.68 -3.75 11.89
C VAL A 34 6.88 -3.11 10.75
N LEU A 35 7.07 -3.58 9.52
CA LEU A 35 6.30 -3.10 8.38
C LEU A 35 4.82 -3.51 8.48
N GLN A 36 4.54 -4.76 8.86
CA GLN A 36 3.19 -5.26 9.09
C GLN A 36 2.48 -4.43 10.14
N GLU A 37 3.11 -4.14 11.26
CA GLU A 37 2.54 -3.31 12.33
C GLU A 37 2.19 -1.90 11.82
N LYS A 38 3.11 -1.23 11.11
CA LYS A 38 2.86 0.08 10.50
C LYS A 38 1.68 0.06 9.51
N PHE A 39 1.65 -0.92 8.61
CA PHE A 39 0.63 -1.00 7.55
C PHE A 39 -0.68 -1.68 7.98
N GLN A 40 -0.74 -2.31 9.16
CA GLN A 40 -1.95 -2.89 9.74
C GLN A 40 -2.54 -2.06 10.88
N GLN A 41 -1.89 -0.97 11.30
CA GLN A 41 -2.45 -0.02 12.25
C GLN A 41 -3.83 0.47 11.78
N ASN A 42 -4.84 0.43 12.65
CA ASN A 42 -6.20 0.90 12.34
C ASN A 42 -6.30 2.41 12.53
N ASP A 43 -5.67 3.18 11.64
CA ASP A 43 -5.66 4.65 11.64
C ASP A 43 -6.65 5.29 10.65
N GLY A 44 -7.45 4.46 9.97
CA GLY A 44 -8.44 4.90 8.98
C GLY A 44 -7.84 5.43 7.67
N LYS A 45 -6.51 5.42 7.50
CA LYS A 45 -5.88 5.88 6.27
C LYS A 45 -6.01 4.83 5.17
N PRO A 46 -6.26 5.25 3.91
CA PRO A 46 -6.21 4.34 2.78
C PRO A 46 -4.77 3.83 2.57
N ILE A 47 -4.64 2.64 1.99
CA ILE A 47 -3.35 1.94 1.86
C ILE A 47 -2.27 2.75 1.14
N HIS A 48 -2.65 3.59 0.16
CA HIS A 48 -1.73 4.42 -0.63
C HIS A 48 -1.26 5.70 0.09
N LEU A 49 -1.74 5.98 1.31
CA LEU A 49 -1.26 7.07 2.18
C LEU A 49 -0.67 6.55 3.50
N LYS A 50 -0.57 5.23 3.66
CA LYS A 50 -0.21 4.59 4.92
C LYS A 50 1.31 4.57 5.18
N GLY A 51 2.11 4.77 4.12
CA GLY A 51 3.56 4.95 4.19
C GLY A 51 3.97 6.26 4.86
N GLY A 52 3.09 7.28 4.89
CA GLY A 52 3.26 8.51 5.67
C GLY A 52 3.44 9.76 4.80
N VAL A 53 4.36 10.64 5.19
CA VAL A 53 4.53 11.97 4.57
C VAL A 53 4.95 11.87 3.09
N MET A 54 5.81 10.91 2.74
CA MET A 54 6.25 10.74 1.35
C MET A 54 5.09 10.39 0.42
N ASP A 55 4.19 9.51 0.85
CA ASP A 55 2.98 9.17 0.11
C ASP A 55 2.10 10.41 -0.13
N GLN A 56 1.97 11.28 0.88
CA GLN A 56 1.17 12.50 0.75
C GLN A 56 1.79 13.49 -0.23
N VAL A 57 3.11 13.71 -0.17
CA VAL A 57 3.82 14.59 -1.10
C VAL A 57 3.67 14.08 -2.52
N LEU A 58 3.88 12.77 -2.73
CA LEU A 58 3.76 12.14 -4.03
C LEU A 58 2.33 12.22 -4.57
N TYR A 59 1.33 11.90 -3.75
CA TYR A 59 -0.08 12.00 -4.15
C TYR A 59 -0.45 13.42 -4.58
N ARG A 60 -0.10 14.43 -3.76
CA ARG A 60 -0.43 15.83 -4.04
C ARG A 60 0.27 16.36 -5.28
N SER A 61 1.54 16.02 -5.48
CA SER A 61 2.29 16.45 -6.66
C SER A 61 1.74 15.81 -7.93
N THR A 62 1.39 14.51 -7.89
CA THR A 62 0.74 13.84 -9.03
C THR A 62 -0.60 14.48 -9.38
N VAL A 63 -1.46 14.73 -8.38
CA VAL A 63 -2.75 15.40 -8.62
C VAL A 63 -2.56 16.79 -9.22
N ALA A 64 -1.61 17.57 -8.69
CA ALA A 64 -1.31 18.91 -9.22
C ALA A 64 -0.85 18.85 -10.68
N LEU A 65 0.06 17.94 -11.01
CA LEU A 65 0.53 17.73 -12.38
C LEU A 65 -0.60 17.30 -13.32
N SER A 66 -1.50 16.42 -12.87
CA SER A 66 -2.67 16.02 -13.68
C SER A 66 -3.60 17.19 -13.97
N ILE A 67 -3.88 18.04 -12.97
CA ILE A 67 -4.72 19.24 -13.16
C ILE A 67 -4.07 20.21 -14.14
N LEU A 68 -2.77 20.47 -14.01
CA LEU A 68 -2.01 21.32 -14.94
C LEU A 68 -2.04 20.76 -16.37
N GLY A 69 -1.87 19.44 -16.52
CA GLY A 69 -1.97 18.77 -17.82
C GLY A 69 -3.35 18.92 -18.45
N LEU A 70 -4.42 18.72 -17.67
CA LEU A 70 -5.80 18.92 -18.15
C LEU A 70 -6.05 20.37 -18.58
N ALA A 71 -5.60 21.34 -17.80
CA ALA A 71 -5.72 22.75 -18.15
C ALA A 71 -4.98 23.06 -19.48
N GLY A 72 -3.78 22.50 -19.66
CA GLY A 72 -3.04 22.61 -20.92
C GLY A 72 -3.79 22.00 -22.11
N ILE A 73 -4.42 20.84 -21.93
CA ILE A 73 -5.26 20.20 -22.96
C ILE A 73 -6.46 21.08 -23.32
N PHE A 74 -7.16 21.65 -22.33
CA PHE A 74 -8.30 22.54 -22.60
C PHE A 74 -7.87 23.81 -23.33
N LYS A 75 -6.73 24.42 -22.94
CA LYS A 75 -6.16 25.57 -23.65
C LYS A 75 -5.84 25.20 -25.10
N MET A 76 -5.13 24.09 -25.32
CA MET A 76 -4.77 23.62 -26.65
C MET A 76 -6.02 23.37 -27.50
N MET A 77 -7.03 22.71 -26.95
CA MET A 77 -8.30 22.45 -27.63
C MET A 77 -8.99 23.75 -28.05
N TYR A 78 -9.00 24.77 -27.18
CA TYR A 78 -9.57 26.07 -27.48
C TYR A 78 -8.83 26.77 -28.62
N GLU A 79 -7.50 26.84 -28.56
CA GLU A 79 -6.66 27.47 -29.59
C GLU A 79 -6.81 26.78 -30.96
N LEU A 80 -6.93 25.45 -30.97
CA LEU A 80 -7.14 24.68 -32.21
C LEU A 80 -8.58 24.80 -32.75
N SER A 81 -9.57 24.98 -31.88
CA SER A 81 -10.99 25.14 -32.30
C SER A 81 -11.28 26.54 -32.82
N TYR A 82 -10.61 27.55 -32.28
CA TYR A 82 -10.77 28.95 -32.64
C TYR A 82 -9.41 29.53 -33.06
N PRO A 83 -8.96 29.25 -34.30
CA PRO A 83 -7.69 29.77 -34.79
C PRO A 83 -7.69 31.30 -34.72
N ASN A 84 -6.61 31.86 -34.18
CA ASN A 84 -6.43 33.31 -34.18
C ASN A 84 -6.42 33.80 -35.64
N LYS A 85 -7.07 34.93 -35.91
CA LYS A 85 -7.00 35.56 -37.22
C LYS A 85 -5.55 35.93 -37.47
N GLU A 86 -4.96 35.40 -38.54
CA GLU A 86 -3.68 35.86 -39.04
C GLU A 86 -3.83 37.36 -39.36
N GLU A 87 -2.97 38.20 -38.76
CA GLU A 87 -2.87 39.63 -39.10
C GLU A 87 -2.23 39.81 -40.48
#